data_AF-A0A6L3NDN7-F1
#
_entry.id   AF-A0A6L3NDN7-F1
#
_cell.length_a   1.000
_cell.length_b   1.000
_cell.length_c   1.000
_cell.angle_alpha   90.00
_cell.angle_beta   90.00
_cell.angle_gamma   90.00
#
_symmetry.space_group_name_H-M   'P 1'
#
loop_
_entity.id
_entity.type
_entity.pdbx_description
1 polymer ?
#
loop_
_entity_poly.entity_id
_entity_poly.type
_entity_poly.pdbx_seq_one_letter_code
_entity_poly.pdbx_strand_id
1 'polypeptide(L)' 'MTTASSPATPDYDLAIVGAGPVGLALAGWLARRSATQHASIALIDAREPA' A
#
# COMPACT_ATOMS: atom_id res chain seq x y z
N MET A 1 -26.90 15.12 15.67
CA MET A 1 -25.42 15.16 15.55
C MET A 1 -25.03 13.96 14.71
N THR A 2 -24.88 14.15 13.40
CA THR A 2 -24.65 13.06 12.44
C THR A 2 -23.14 12.81 12.37
N THR A 3 -22.69 11.64 12.82
CA THR A 3 -21.29 11.20 12.71
C THR A 3 -20.99 10.97 11.23
N ALA A 4 -20.12 11.82 10.66
CA ALA A 4 -19.53 11.54 9.36
C ALA A 4 -18.75 10.22 9.48
N SER A 5 -19.09 9.23 8.65
CA SER A 5 -18.32 8.00 8.53
C SER A 5 -16.94 8.38 8.01
N SER A 6 -15.95 8.49 8.90
CA SER A 6 -14.55 8.65 8.50
C SER A 6 -14.20 7.44 7.62
N PRO A 7 -13.61 7.63 6.42
CA PRO A 7 -13.19 6.50 5.61
C PRO A 7 -12.24 5.67 6.47
N ALA A 8 -12.61 4.41 6.73
CA ALA A 8 -11.79 3.50 7.53
C ALA A 8 -10.40 3.49 6.92
N THR A 9 -9.39 3.96 7.66
CA THR A 9 -8.01 3.97 7.18
C THR A 9 -7.62 2.50 7.04
N PRO A 10 -7.25 2.03 5.83
CA PRO A 10 -6.88 0.64 5.66
C PRO A 10 -5.63 0.34 6.50
N ASP A 11 -5.69 -0.74 7.28
CA ASP A 11 -4.54 -1.23 8.03
C ASP A 11 -3.58 -1.95 7.07
N TYR A 12 -2.33 -1.49 7.05
CA TYR A 12 -1.25 -2.06 6.26
C TYR A 12 -0.12 -2.52 7.18
N ASP A 13 0.45 -3.68 6.91
CA ASP A 13 1.63 -4.20 7.61
C ASP A 13 2.91 -3.51 7.15
N LEU A 14 2.90 -2.99 5.92
CA LEU A 14 4.05 -2.31 5.30
C LEU A 14 3.58 -1.23 4.34
N ALA A 15 4.22 -0.07 4.40
CA ALA A 15 4.09 0.98 3.39
C ALA A 15 5.40 1.15 2.60
N ILE A 16 5.30 1.17 1.28
CA ILE A 16 6.40 1.45 0.34
C ILE A 16 6.15 2.84 -0.26
N VAL A 17 7.04 3.79 0.01
CA VAL A 17 6.96 5.15 -0.56
C VAL A 17 7.81 5.23 -1.82
N GLY A 18 7.17 5.52 -2.94
CA GLY A 18 7.77 5.64 -4.27
C GLY A 18 7.38 4.49 -5.20
N ALA A 19 6.40 4.71 -6.07
CA ALA A 19 5.96 3.76 -7.10
C ALA A 19 6.84 3.79 -8.38
N GLY A 20 8.15 3.95 -8.22
CA GLY A 20 9.13 3.85 -9.30
C GLY A 20 9.50 2.39 -9.63
N PRO A 21 10.46 2.15 -10.54
CA PRO A 21 10.87 0.81 -10.94
C PRO A 21 11.29 -0.07 -9.76
N VAL A 22 11.99 0.52 -8.78
CA VAL A 22 12.43 -0.17 -7.56
C VAL A 22 11.25 -0.53 -6.66
N GLY A 23 10.34 0.43 -6.39
CA GLY A 23 9.19 0.21 -5.51
C GLY A 23 8.21 -0.83 -6.08
N LEU A 24 7.97 -0.79 -7.40
CA LEU A 24 7.14 -1.79 -8.08
C LEU A 24 7.79 -3.17 -8.10
N ALA A 25 9.11 -3.25 -8.34
CA ALA A 25 9.83 -4.53 -8.30
C ALA A 25 9.80 -5.15 -6.90
N LEU A 26 9.97 -4.34 -5.85
CA LEU A 26 9.86 -4.77 -4.46
C LEU A 26 8.45 -5.25 -4.12
N ALA A 27 7.42 -4.47 -4.46
CA ALA A 27 6.02 -4.85 -4.25
C ALA A 27 5.69 -6.17 -4.97
N GLY A 28 6.12 -6.33 -6.22
CA GLY A 28 5.93 -7.56 -6.98
C GLY A 28 6.74 -8.76 -6.45
N TRP A 29 7.92 -8.53 -5.87
CA TRP A 29 8.67 -9.58 -5.19
C TRP A 29 7.96 -10.04 -3.91
N LEU A 30 7.48 -9.10 -3.08
CA LEU A 30 6.72 -9.40 -1.87
C LEU A 30 5.40 -10.11 -2.16
N ALA A 31 4.68 -9.70 -3.20
CA ALA A 31 3.42 -10.35 -3.61
C ALA A 31 3.60 -11.83 -3.99
N ARG A 32 4.79 -12.21 -4.48
CA ARG A 32 5.11 -13.60 -4.89
C ARG A 32 5.69 -14.44 -3.77
N ARG A 33 6.10 -13.84 -2.65
CA ARG A 33 6.73 -14.56 -1.54
C ARG A 33 5.63 -15.12 -0.63
N SER A 34 5.55 -16.44 -0.52
CA SER A 34 4.49 -17.13 0.26
C SER A 34 4.38 -16.67 1.72
N ALA A 35 5.48 -16.29 2.36
CA ALA A 35 5.50 -15.79 3.73
C ALA A 35 4.87 -14.39 3.91
N THR A 36 4.69 -13.64 2.82
CA THR A 36 4.10 -12.30 2.80
C THR A 36 2.77 -12.26 2.06
N GLN A 37 2.19 -13.42 1.67
CA GLN A 37 0.87 -13.47 1.01
C GLN A 37 -0.28 -12.97 1.89
N HIS A 38 -0.14 -13.06 3.21
CA HIS A 38 -1.11 -12.51 4.15
C HIS A 38 -0.86 -11.03 4.51
N ALA A 39 0.26 -10.45 4.07
CA ALA A 39 0.61 -9.09 4.44
C ALA A 39 -0.12 -8.07 3.55
N SER A 40 -0.77 -7.09 4.18
CA SER A 40 -1.38 -5.95 3.50
C SER A 40 -0.30 -4.90 3.23
N ILE A 41 0.02 -4.65 1.95
CA ILE A 41 1.12 -3.76 1.55
C ILE A 41 0.55 -2.54 0.83
N ALA A 42 0.85 -1.34 1.32
CA ALA A 42 0.57 -0.09 0.62
C ALA A 42 1.76 0.30 -0.27
N LEU A 43 1.49 0.63 -1.54
CA LEU A 43 2.45 1.29 -2.42
C LEU A 43 1.98 2.72 -2.68
N ILE A 44 2.75 3.70 -2.23
CA ILE A 44 2.41 5.11 -2.26
C ILE A 44 3.23 5.77 -3.38
N ASP A 45 2.55 6.32 -4.37
CA ASP A 45 3.19 7.18 -5.35
C ASP A 45 3.19 8.63 -4.85
N ALA A 46 4.29 9.35 -5.09
CA ALA A 46 4.39 10.78 -4.78
C ALA A 46 3.76 11.66 -5.87
N ARG A 47 3.35 11.06 -6.99
CA ARG A 47 2.65 11.78 -8.06
C ARG A 47 1.25 12.18 -7.58
N GLU A 48 0.93 13.46 -7.75
CA GLU A 48 -0.42 13.96 -7.53
C GLU A 48 -1.38 13.30 -8.53
N PRO A 49 -2.58 12.86 -8.10
CA PRO A 49 -3.60 12.41 -9.02
C PRO A 49 -4.02 13.60 -9.90
N ALA A 50 -3.89 13.45 -11.21
CA ALA A 50 -4.32 14.44 -12.20
C ALA A 50 -5.85 14.57 -12.26
#